data_AF-A0A9Q5GMX2-F1
#
_entry.id   AF-A0A9Q5GMX2-F1
#
_cell.length_a   1.000
_cell.length_b   1.000
_cell.length_c   1.000
_cell.angle_alpha   90.00
_cell.angle_beta   90.00
_cell.angle_gamma   90.00
#
_symmetry.space_group_name_H-M   'P 1'
#
loop_
_entity.id
_entity.type
_entity.pdbx_description
1 polymer ?
#
loop_
_entity_poly.entity_id
_entity_poly.type
_entity_poly.pdbx_seq_one_letter_code
_entity_poly.pdbx_strand_id
1 'polypeptide(L)'
;MKHTNYPLYDTLVNRNIKESEARATVISILSQINSIGQIIVGPIIGFVAKNTTTSLGIIISGIMIAPVILIYTYINKSRVNYEKKYDSIIQ
;
A
#
# COMPACT_ATOMS: atom_id res chain seq x y z
N MET A 1 -0.10 17.12 12.57
CA MET A 1 -1.47 16.59 12.80
C MET A 1 -1.43 15.08 12.59
N LYS A 2 -1.74 14.26 13.60
CA LYS A 2 -1.85 12.80 13.41
C LYS A 2 -3.20 12.52 12.74
N HIS A 3 -3.20 11.90 11.56
CA HIS A 3 -4.42 11.49 10.88
C HIS A 3 -5.21 10.51 11.76
N THR A 4 -6.54 10.63 11.80
CA THR A 4 -7.42 9.87 12.72
C THR A 4 -7.26 8.35 12.64
N ASN A 5 -6.84 7.83 11.48
CA ASN A 5 -6.71 6.39 11.23
C ASN A 5 -5.33 5.81 11.56
N TYR A 6 -4.35 6.65 11.90
CA TYR A 6 -2.96 6.22 12.12
C TYR A 6 -2.81 5.18 13.25
N PRO A 7 -3.50 5.30 14.40
CA PRO A 7 -3.42 4.29 15.46
C PRO A 7 -3.91 2.91 15.00
N LEU A 8 -4.99 2.87 14.20
CA LEU A 8 -5.51 1.61 13.66
C LEU A 8 -4.50 1.00 12.68
N TYR A 9 -3.96 1.79 11.76
CA TYR A 9 -2.94 1.34 10.82
C TYR A 9 -1.72 0.75 11.54
N ASP A 10 -1.17 1.46 12.52
CA ASP A 10 0.00 1.01 13.28
C ASP A 10 -0.27 -0.31 14.01
N THR A 11 -1.46 -0.50 14.60
CA THR A 11 -1.81 -1.78 15.25
C THR A 11 -1.90 -2.93 14.24
N LEU A 12 -2.44 -2.68 13.04
CA LEU A 12 -2.53 -3.70 11.98
C LEU A 12 -1.15 -4.07 11.46
N VAL A 13 -0.29 -3.08 11.19
CA VAL A 13 1.08 -3.32 10.71
C VAL A 13 1.89 -4.08 11.76
N ASN A 14 1.86 -3.64 13.02
CA ASN A 14 2.58 -4.31 14.11
C ASN A 14 2.14 -5.77 14.28
N ARG A 15 0.85 -6.07 14.10
CA ARG A 15 0.32 -7.44 14.20
C ARG A 15 0.76 -8.35 13.06
N ASN A 16 0.98 -7.80 11.86
CA ASN A 16 1.39 -8.58 10.69
C ASN A 16 2.90 -8.90 10.66
N ILE A 17 3.72 -8.14 11.41
CA ILE A 17 5.16 -8.40 11.51
C ILE A 17 5.44 -9.33 12.69
N LYS A 18 5.53 -10.63 12.39
CA LYS A 18 5.75 -11.70 13.38
C LYS A 18 7.14 -11.66 14.01
N GLU A 19 8.16 -11.35 13.20
CA GLU A 19 9.55 -11.30 13.65
C GLU A 19 9.87 -9.96 14.30
N SER A 20 10.23 -9.98 15.59
CA SER A 20 10.48 -8.76 16.36
C SER A 20 11.70 -7.98 15.86
N GLU A 21 12.74 -8.68 15.41
CA GLU A 21 14.01 -8.09 14.97
C GLU A 21 13.86 -7.28 13.68
N ALA A 22 13.00 -7.73 12.75
CA ALA A 22 12.74 -7.02 11.50
C ALA A 22 11.75 -5.84 11.66
N ARG A 23 11.02 -5.77 12.77
CA ARG A 23 9.88 -4.84 12.93
C ARG A 23 10.27 -3.38 12.83
N ALA A 24 11.34 -2.96 13.50
CA ALA A 24 11.80 -1.57 13.45
C ALA A 24 12.21 -1.17 12.02
N THR A 25 12.90 -2.06 11.31
CA THR A 25 13.34 -1.84 9.92
C THR A 25 12.15 -1.74 8.98
N VAL A 26 11.19 -2.67 9.07
CA VAL A 26 9.98 -2.63 8.23
C VAL A 26 9.17 -1.36 8.49
N ILE A 27 8.94 -0.99 9.75
CA ILE A 27 8.23 0.24 10.11
C ILE A 27 8.97 1.48 9.60
N SER A 28 10.31 1.50 9.67
CA SER A 28 11.14 2.58 9.14
C SER A 28 10.98 2.71 7.63
N ILE A 29 11.06 1.61 6.88
CA ILE A 29 10.88 1.61 5.43
C ILE A 29 9.48 2.10 5.06
N LEU A 30 8.43 1.64 5.77
CA LEU A 30 7.06 2.12 5.55
C LEU A 30 6.93 3.63 5.80
N SER A 31 7.59 4.15 6.84
CA SER A 31 7.58 5.58 7.17
C SER A 31 8.33 6.42 6.14
N GLN A 32 9.42 5.90 5.58
CA GLN A 32 10.18 6.54 4.50
C GLN A 32 9.37 6.59 3.20
N ILE A 33 8.72 5.47 2.82
CA ILE A 33 7.83 5.42 1.65
C ILE A 33 6.68 6.42 1.80
N ASN A 34 6.03 6.47 2.98
CA ASN A 34 4.98 7.45 3.25
C ASN A 34 5.51 8.89 3.14
N SER A 35 6.69 9.17 3.69
CA SER A 35 7.33 10.50 3.59
C SER A 35 7.60 10.90 2.15
N ILE A 36 8.10 9.98 1.30
CA ILE A 36 8.31 10.22 -0.14
C ILE A 36 6.98 10.56 -0.83
N GLY A 37 5.92 9.81 -0.53
CA GLY A 37 4.58 10.09 -1.05
C GLY A 37 4.08 11.48 -0.67
N GLN A 38 4.28 11.90 0.59
CA GLN A 38 3.85 13.22 1.05
C GLN A 38 4.69 14.36 0.46
N ILE A 39 6.01 14.19 0.35
CA ILE A 39 6.93 15.25 -0.11
C ILE A 39 6.87 15.43 -1.62
N ILE A 40 6.75 14.35 -2.38
CA ILE A 40 6.83 14.40 -3.85
C ILE A 40 5.43 14.33 -4.46
N VAL A 41 4.69 13.27 -4.16
CA VAL A 41 3.42 12.99 -4.85
C VAL A 41 2.33 13.98 -4.46
N GLY A 42 2.24 14.35 -3.17
CA GLY A 42 1.26 15.33 -2.67
C GLY A 42 1.32 16.67 -3.42
N PRO A 43 2.48 17.35 -3.47
CA PRO A 43 2.64 18.60 -4.21
C PRO A 43 2.39 18.47 -5.72
N ILE A 44 2.80 17.37 -6.36
CA ILE A 44 2.57 17.15 -7.79
C ILE A 44 1.06 17.09 -8.07
N ILE A 45 0.31 16.30 -7.31
CA ILE A 45 -1.15 16.19 -7.47
C ILE A 45 -1.82 17.55 -7.16
N GLY A 46 -1.38 18.22 -6.09
CA GLY A 46 -1.88 19.54 -5.72
C GLY A 46 -1.64 20.58 -6.82
N PHE A 47 -0.47 20.55 -7.46
CA PHE A 47 -0.15 21.40 -8.61
C PHE A 47 -1.05 21.10 -9.80
N VAL A 48 -1.28 19.83 -10.14
CA VAL A 48 -2.19 19.46 -11.23
C VAL A 48 -3.62 19.93 -10.93
N ALA A 49 -4.12 19.71 -9.71
CA ALA A 49 -5.44 20.15 -9.30
C ALA A 49 -5.60 21.68 -9.36
N LYS A 50 -4.54 22.43 -9.01
CA LYS A 50 -4.50 23.89 -9.08
C LYS A 50 -4.57 24.40 -10.53
N ASN A 51 -3.87 23.75 -11.46
CA ASN A 51 -3.77 24.21 -12.85
C ASN A 51 -4.86 23.64 -13.78
N THR A 52 -5.63 22.64 -13.33
CA THR A 52 -6.71 22.02 -14.09
C THR A 52 -8.03 22.13 -13.34
N THR A 53 -8.49 21.05 -12.72
CA THR A 53 -9.66 21.04 -11.85
C THR A 53 -9.40 20.14 -10.64
N THR A 54 -10.09 20.41 -9.53
CA THR A 54 -10.06 19.54 -8.35
C THR A 54 -10.51 18.11 -8.68
N SER A 55 -11.50 17.97 -9.58
CA SER A 55 -11.99 16.67 -10.04
C SER A 55 -10.90 15.84 -10.71
N LEU A 56 -10.07 16.44 -11.58
CA LEU A 56 -8.93 15.76 -12.19
C LEU A 56 -7.89 15.34 -11.15
N GLY A 57 -7.61 16.18 -10.15
CA GLY A 57 -6.75 15.82 -9.02
C GLY A 57 -7.23 14.58 -8.27
N ILE A 58 -8.53 14.50 -7.98
CA ILE A 58 -9.15 13.34 -7.31
C ILE A 58 -9.06 12.08 -8.18
N ILE A 59 -9.33 12.19 -9.49
CA ILE A 59 -9.22 11.06 -10.43
C ILE A 59 -7.78 10.53 -10.45
N ILE A 60 -6.79 11.42 -10.53
CA ILE A 60 -5.38 11.04 -10.51
C ILE A 60 -5.01 10.33 -9.20
N SER A 61 -5.46 10.85 -8.06
CA SER A 61 -5.27 10.17 -6.76
C SER A 61 -5.88 8.76 -6.74
N GLY A 62 -7.08 8.59 -7.31
CA GLY A 62 -7.73 7.27 -7.43
C GLY A 62 -6.94 6.31 -8.33
N ILE A 63 -6.44 6.80 -9.48
CA ILE A 63 -5.62 6.01 -10.40
C ILE A 63 -4.32 5.56 -9.73
N MET A 64 -3.69 6.38 -8.90
CA MET A 64 -2.46 6.00 -8.19
C MET A 64 -2.66 4.83 -7.20
N ILE A 65 -3.89 4.61 -6.71
CA ILE A 65 -4.22 3.49 -5.82
C ILE A 65 -4.48 2.20 -6.62
N ALA A 66 -4.92 2.30 -7.87
CA ALA A 66 -5.25 1.16 -8.74
C ALA A 66 -4.19 0.03 -8.79
N PRO A 67 -2.86 0.30 -8.89
CA PRO A 67 -1.86 -0.78 -8.94
C PRO A 67 -1.86 -1.68 -7.71
N VAL A 68 -2.28 -1.19 -6.53
CA VAL A 68 -2.37 -2.01 -5.31
C VAL A 68 -3.36 -3.16 -5.49
N ILE A 69 -4.49 -2.90 -6.16
CA ILE A 69 -5.52 -3.91 -6.44
C ILE A 69 -4.98 -4.97 -7.40
N LEU A 70 -4.24 -4.55 -8.43
CA LEU A 70 -3.60 -5.46 -9.39
C LEU A 70 -2.57 -6.37 -8.71
N ILE A 71 -1.74 -5.81 -7.83
CA ILE A 71 -0.74 -6.59 -7.09
C ILE A 71 -1.44 -7.60 -6.16
N TYR A 72 -2.45 -7.16 -5.40
CA TYR A 72 -3.16 -8.03 -4.47
C TYR A 72 -3.85 -9.20 -5.19
N THR A 73 -4.54 -8.91 -6.28
CA THR A 73 -5.20 -9.94 -7.12
C THR A 73 -4.20 -10.90 -7.75
N TYR A 74 -3.06 -10.40 -8.22
CA TYR A 74 -1.98 -11.23 -8.76
C TYR A 74 -1.40 -12.17 -7.71
N ILE A 75 -1.10 -11.68 -6.50
CA ILE A 75 -0.59 -12.49 -5.40
C ILE A 75 -1.61 -13.56 -4.99
N ASN A 76 -2.88 -13.18 -4.85
CA ASN A 76 -3.92 -14.14 -4.46
C ASN A 76 -4.12 -15.24 -5.52
N LYS A 77 -4.14 -14.87 -6.81
CA LYS A 77 -4.18 -15.83 -7.91
C LYS A 77 -2.99 -16.79 -7.86
N SER A 78 -1.80 -16.27 -7.61
CA SER A 78 -0.59 -17.06 -7.50
C SER A 78 -0.69 -18.06 -6.35
N ARG A 79 -1.10 -17.62 -5.15
CA ARG A 79 -1.31 -18.49 -3.98
C ARG A 79 -2.26 -19.65 -4.27
N VAL A 80 -3.42 -19.37 -4.87
CA VAL A 80 -4.42 -20.40 -5.21
C VAL A 80 -3.85 -21.42 -6.20
N ASN A 81 -3.04 -21.00 -7.17
CA ASN A 81 -2.42 -21.91 -8.12
C ASN A 81 -1.38 -22.82 -7.44
N TYR A 82 -0.63 -22.31 -6.47
CA TYR A 82 0.33 -23.12 -5.70
C TYR A 82 -0.38 -24.18 -4.85
N GLU A 83 -1.47 -23.82 -4.17
CA GLU A 83 -2.26 -24.76 -3.35
C GLU A 83 -2.81 -25.90 -4.20
N LYS A 84 -3.46 -25.60 -5.33
CA LYS A 84 -3.96 -26.62 -6.28
C LYS A 84 -2.86 -27.56 -6.79
N LYS A 85 -1.67 -27.02 -7.09
CA LYS A 85 -0.54 -27.82 -7.55
C LYS A 85 -0.04 -28.76 -6.46
N TYR A 86 0.02 -28.29 -5.22
CA TYR A 86 0.48 -29.11 -4.08
C TYR A 86 -0.51 -30.26 -3.79
N ASP A 87 -1.81 -29.97 -3.82
CA ASP A 87 -2.87 -30.97 -3.62
C ASP A 87 -2.84 -32.07 -4.69
N SER A 88 -2.45 -31.74 -5.93
CA SER A 88 -2.32 -32.72 -7.02
C SER A 88 -1.10 -33.63 -6.94
N ILE A 89 -0.10 -33.30 -6.10
CA ILE A 89 1.12 -34.10 -5.91
C ILE A 89 0.94 -35.12 -4.78
N ILE A 90 0.02 -34.86 -3.84
CA ILE A 90 -0.20 -35.68 -2.64
C ILE A 90 -1.30 -36.74 -2.84
N GLN A 91 -2.09 -36.64 -3.92
CA GLN A 91 -3.07 -37.66 -4.35
C GLN A 91 -2.44 -38.67 -5.30
#